data_AF-A0A2E2T5H1-F1
#
_entry.id   AF-A0A2E2T5H1-F1
#
_cell.length_a   1.000
_cell.length_b   1.000
_cell.length_c   1.000
_cell.angle_alpha   90.00
_cell.angle_beta   90.00
_cell.angle_gamma   90.00
#
_symmetry.space_group_name_H-M   'P 1'
#
loop_
_entity.id
_entity.type
_entity.pdbx_description
1 polymer ?
#
loop_
_entity_poly.entity_id
_entity_poly.type
_entity_poly.pdbx_seq_one_letter_code
_entity_poly.pdbx_strand_id
1 'polypeptide(L)'
;MSGDRSLLVRPKPEKAESFRGYLLRVSTENGYHNANWMLRQLGIHPRTYLPRDDIAKLASALNLQDRELSNMQNRVVAPRWVRVGAHEVHICAQERRSFRYCPECLSEAPYHRAVWDLKLLSACPKHGTYLLESCRKCDRRIGWGRENLLECNCGADLRSFRPRSAPDKTIGFCRLLEKRLHGQLADESCSLHPAFQKLSFTDLLNHTMFLAAYISGRGRGTGRQLFYNLAADALREVFDRVSVILADWPNGFHLLLDEVRQFTEQDVGKHVGLEAEFRSLYTNLFRKQQEVEHLHLIRAEFAKYIEGKWFAGFVVPTSKRLSEEWSQDQSFITVAEAARRLGIHPSILRRDIAEGSLAATTRQMQSRCLRVIEVSEVERYRNARENLLGTNDAQELLGVSKHPLMKLVNAGLIKAVKGPKVDGSQHWAFKKCDIGEFLASLINRANRYSSGQEPIAFDKAVRRCTAKGLCIVDLVQSILSGELKALRHARNGIKLNDLFFNEPDFRAFLYNEKRTIKWAVTIREAARMLGLNEEATRNLVQKGFLETISVPLDGRLRRQVSLDAIEGFKANYISASCLAAHKNTSARSVVAQLKEFGTSPVTGPAIDGSRQYFFRRSATG
;
A
#
# COMPACT_ATOMS: atom_id res chain seq x y z
N MET A 1 28.15 62.67 38.84
CA MET A 1 29.59 62.79 38.51
C MET A 1 30.05 61.52 37.82
N SER A 2 29.83 61.43 36.50
CA SER A 2 30.27 60.31 35.67
C SER A 2 31.69 60.61 35.16
N GLY A 3 32.67 60.43 36.04
CA GLY A 3 34.07 60.36 35.58
C GLY A 3 34.19 59.18 34.61
N ASP A 4 34.78 59.42 33.45
CA ASP A 4 34.99 58.44 32.41
C ASP A 4 35.86 57.29 32.97
N ARG A 5 35.24 56.15 33.30
CA ARG A 5 35.90 55.04 33.98
C ARG A 5 36.71 54.26 32.96
N SER A 6 38.00 54.59 32.85
CA SER A 6 38.92 53.89 31.97
C SER A 6 39.76 52.83 32.70
N LEU A 7 40.19 51.80 31.97
CA LEU A 7 41.11 50.78 32.49
C LEU A 7 42.57 51.23 32.34
N LEU A 8 43.43 50.79 33.25
CA LEU A 8 44.86 51.15 33.29
C LEU A 8 45.63 50.47 32.15
N VAL A 9 45.44 49.16 32.00
CA VAL A 9 46.01 48.35 30.91
C VAL A 9 44.91 48.07 29.89
N ARG A 10 45.20 48.36 28.63
CA ARG A 10 44.22 48.32 27.53
C ARG A 10 44.73 47.42 26.40
N PRO A 11 44.84 46.10 26.63
CA PRO A 11 45.35 45.22 25.61
C PRO A 11 44.41 45.18 24.42
N LYS A 12 44.96 45.08 23.21
CA LYS A 12 44.15 44.88 22.00
C LYS A 12 43.66 43.43 21.91
N PRO A 13 42.47 43.18 21.33
CA PRO A 13 42.02 41.82 21.04
C PRO A 13 42.99 41.09 20.09
N GLU A 14 43.27 39.83 20.39
CA GLU A 14 44.09 38.97 19.54
C GLU A 14 43.27 38.36 18.39
N LYS A 15 43.94 37.98 17.30
CA LYS A 15 43.27 37.35 16.16
C LYS A 15 42.63 36.03 16.59
N ALA A 16 41.33 35.87 16.28
CA ALA A 16 40.54 34.70 16.65
C ALA A 16 40.45 34.44 18.17
N GLU A 17 40.71 35.45 19.00
CA GLU A 17 40.43 35.38 20.43
C GLU A 17 38.91 35.38 20.69
N SER A 18 38.47 34.64 21.69
CA SER A 18 37.06 34.66 22.14
C SER A 18 36.78 35.90 22.98
N PHE A 19 35.58 36.46 22.87
CA PHE A 19 35.18 37.63 23.67
C PHE A 19 35.38 37.42 25.18
N ARG A 20 35.02 36.25 25.71
CA ARG A 20 35.19 35.95 27.14
C ARG A 20 36.65 35.74 27.53
N GLY A 21 37.44 35.17 26.62
CA GLY A 21 38.89 35.06 26.74
C GLY A 21 39.54 36.42 26.88
N TYR A 22 39.16 37.34 26.01
CA TYR A 22 39.62 38.72 26.03
C TYR A 22 39.24 39.42 27.33
N LEU A 23 37.98 39.31 27.78
CA LEU A 23 37.56 39.87 29.07
C LEU A 23 38.36 39.31 30.25
N LEU A 24 38.64 38.01 30.25
CA LEU A 24 39.44 37.38 31.29
C LEU A 24 40.90 37.87 31.23
N ARG A 25 41.47 37.98 30.04
CA ARG A 25 42.83 38.48 29.83
C ARG A 25 42.99 39.94 30.27
N VAL A 26 42.08 40.82 29.86
CA VAL A 26 42.02 42.23 30.30
C VAL A 26 41.93 42.31 31.82
N SER A 27 41.06 41.49 32.43
CA SER A 27 40.92 41.41 33.89
C SER A 27 42.23 41.01 34.58
N THR A 28 42.89 39.96 34.07
CA THR A 28 44.17 39.47 34.60
C THR A 28 45.26 40.54 34.47
N GLU A 29 45.40 41.18 33.31
CA GLU A 29 46.42 42.20 33.05
C GLU A 29 46.22 43.48 33.89
N ASN A 30 44.99 43.76 34.34
CA ASN A 30 44.70 44.88 35.22
C ASN A 30 44.61 44.47 36.71
N GLY A 31 44.91 43.22 37.08
CA GLY A 31 44.90 42.77 38.48
C GLY A 31 43.51 42.68 39.12
N TYR A 32 42.43 42.58 38.34
CA TYR A 32 41.08 42.37 38.87
C TYR A 32 40.88 40.90 39.25
N HIS A 33 40.20 40.64 40.37
CA HIS A 33 39.90 39.27 40.86
C HIS A 33 39.13 38.41 39.84
N ASN A 34 38.31 39.00 38.96
CA ASN A 34 37.79 38.34 37.75
C ASN A 34 37.10 39.35 36.84
N ALA A 35 36.85 38.93 35.60
CA ALA A 35 36.19 39.74 34.59
C ALA A 35 34.80 40.27 35.03
N ASN A 36 34.03 39.50 35.82
CA ASN A 36 32.72 39.97 36.28
C ASN A 36 32.87 41.11 37.29
N TRP A 37 33.87 41.06 38.16
CA TRP A 37 34.16 42.14 39.10
C TRP A 37 34.63 43.39 38.35
N MET A 38 35.51 43.24 37.37
CA MET A 38 35.94 44.33 36.47
C MET A 38 34.75 45.00 35.76
N LEU A 39 33.86 44.22 35.14
CA LEU A 39 32.67 44.77 34.48
C LEU A 39 31.78 45.58 35.43
N ARG A 40 31.58 45.11 36.67
CA ARG A 40 30.80 45.86 37.68
C ARG A 40 31.45 47.19 38.04
N GLN A 41 32.78 47.27 38.08
CA GLN A 41 33.49 48.55 38.30
C GLN A 41 33.26 49.54 37.15
N LEU A 42 32.99 49.05 35.93
CA LEU A 42 32.60 49.88 34.79
C LEU A 42 31.09 50.19 34.72
N GLY A 43 30.31 49.77 35.73
CA GLY A 43 28.86 49.92 35.70
C GLY A 43 28.15 49.00 34.70
N ILE A 44 28.82 47.92 34.28
CA ILE A 44 28.30 46.92 33.35
C ILE A 44 27.84 45.70 34.15
N HIS A 45 26.60 45.27 33.93
CA HIS A 45 26.11 44.04 34.56
C HIS A 45 26.68 42.81 33.83
N PRO A 46 27.39 41.89 34.52
CA PRO A 46 27.95 40.71 33.87
C PRO A 46 26.86 39.81 33.28
N ARG A 47 27.00 39.45 32.00
CA ARG A 47 26.11 38.55 31.25
C ARG A 47 26.94 37.73 30.27
N THR A 48 26.41 36.59 29.82
CA THR A 48 27.06 35.78 28.77
C THR A 48 27.17 36.54 27.45
N TYR A 49 26.15 37.36 27.14
CA TYR A 49 26.12 38.24 25.98
C TYR A 49 25.81 39.65 26.50
N LEU A 50 26.74 40.59 26.31
CA LEU A 50 26.51 41.97 26.71
C LEU A 50 25.57 42.67 25.70
N PRO A 51 24.63 43.51 26.18
CA PRO A 51 23.90 44.44 25.33
C PRO A 51 24.84 45.41 24.61
N ARG A 52 24.37 45.98 23.49
CA ARG A 52 25.17 46.92 22.67
C ARG A 52 25.71 48.10 23.48
N ASP A 53 24.89 48.68 24.35
CA ASP A 53 25.28 49.84 25.16
C ASP A 53 26.37 49.49 26.18
N ASP A 54 26.35 48.26 26.71
CA ASP A 54 27.40 47.79 27.63
C ASP A 54 28.69 47.43 26.87
N ILE A 55 28.60 46.97 25.62
CA ILE A 55 29.77 46.82 24.75
C ILE A 55 30.40 48.18 24.46
N ALA A 56 29.59 49.21 24.18
CA ALA A 56 30.08 50.57 23.93
C ALA A 56 30.79 51.16 25.16
N LYS A 57 30.23 50.99 26.36
CA LYS A 57 30.90 51.37 27.62
C LYS A 57 32.24 50.66 27.80
N LEU A 58 32.28 49.36 27.53
CA LEU A 58 33.51 48.57 27.64
C LEU A 58 34.57 49.02 26.60
N ALA A 59 34.14 49.27 25.36
CA ALA A 59 35.01 49.74 24.29
C ALA A 59 35.61 51.12 24.62
N SER A 60 34.79 52.03 25.13
CA SER A 60 35.24 53.34 25.65
C SER A 60 36.26 53.19 26.79
N ALA A 61 35.99 52.35 27.79
CA ALA A 61 36.91 52.10 28.91
C ALA A 61 38.27 51.51 28.47
N LEU A 62 38.28 50.77 27.35
CA LEU A 62 39.46 50.16 26.74
C LEU A 62 40.11 51.01 25.64
N ASN A 63 39.54 52.17 25.30
CA ASN A 63 39.95 53.00 24.16
C ASN A 63 40.00 52.22 22.83
N LEU A 64 38.96 51.41 22.59
CA LEU A 64 38.75 50.66 21.35
C LEU A 64 37.52 51.17 20.61
N GLN A 65 37.42 50.84 19.33
CA GLN A 65 36.18 51.10 18.58
C GLN A 65 35.12 50.06 18.96
N ASP A 66 33.88 50.49 19.17
CA ASP A 66 32.73 49.62 19.48
C ASP A 66 32.62 48.39 18.57
N ARG A 67 32.95 48.56 17.29
CA ARG A 67 32.88 47.49 16.28
C ARG A 67 33.87 46.36 16.53
N GLU A 68 35.02 46.63 17.14
CA GLU A 68 36.05 45.62 17.39
C GLU A 68 35.55 44.58 18.40
N LEU A 69 34.98 45.04 19.51
CA LEU A 69 34.39 44.17 20.53
C LEU A 69 33.04 43.58 20.08
N SER A 70 32.24 44.35 19.35
CA SER A 70 30.95 43.87 18.84
C SER A 70 31.10 42.70 17.86
N ASN A 71 32.14 42.70 17.02
CA ASN A 71 32.42 41.62 16.08
C ASN A 71 32.98 40.36 16.75
N MET A 72 33.61 40.52 17.92
CA MET A 72 34.17 39.43 18.71
C MET A 72 33.10 38.68 19.51
N GLN A 73 32.07 39.38 19.98
CA GLN A 73 31.01 38.78 20.80
C GLN A 73 30.01 38.01 19.93
N ASN A 74 29.75 36.76 20.31
CA ASN A 74 28.61 36.02 19.79
C ASN A 74 27.29 36.74 20.12
N ARG A 75 26.35 36.83 19.17
CA ARG A 75 25.12 37.65 19.34
C ARG A 75 23.87 36.79 19.25
N VAL A 76 22.96 36.91 20.21
CA VAL A 76 21.64 36.29 20.12
C VAL A 76 20.86 36.97 18.99
N VAL A 77 20.42 36.18 18.00
CA VAL A 77 19.67 36.69 16.83
C VAL A 77 18.20 36.29 16.84
N ALA A 78 17.86 35.17 17.49
CA ALA A 78 16.50 34.71 17.71
C ALA A 78 16.45 33.79 18.95
N PRO A 79 15.26 33.39 19.45
CA PRO A 79 15.18 32.43 20.55
C PRO A 79 15.96 31.16 20.25
N ARG A 80 16.97 30.86 21.08
CA ARG A 80 17.89 29.71 20.93
C ARG A 80 18.85 29.76 19.73
N TRP A 81 18.96 30.88 19.02
CA TRP A 81 19.88 31.07 17.90
C TRP A 81 20.88 32.17 18.19
N VAL A 82 22.15 31.87 17.90
CA VAL A 82 23.29 32.74 18.18
C VAL A 82 24.14 32.85 16.93
N ARG A 83 24.54 34.07 16.60
CA ARG A 83 25.51 34.35 15.56
C ARG A 83 26.92 34.17 16.12
N VAL A 84 27.70 33.31 15.46
CA VAL A 84 29.11 33.02 15.75
C VAL A 84 29.91 33.35 14.49
N GLY A 85 30.67 34.45 14.54
CA GLY A 85 31.28 35.03 13.35
C GLY A 85 30.22 35.41 12.30
N ALA A 86 30.35 34.89 11.09
CA ALA A 86 29.38 35.12 10.00
C ALA A 86 28.18 34.15 10.00
N HIS A 87 28.14 33.17 10.92
CA HIS A 87 27.21 32.05 10.84
C HIS A 87 26.18 32.06 11.97
N GLU A 88 24.97 31.59 11.69
CA GLU A 88 23.91 31.44 12.70
C GLU A 88 23.79 29.99 13.11
N VAL A 89 23.92 29.73 14.41
CA VAL A 89 23.90 28.38 14.97
C VAL A 89 22.92 28.28 16.13
N HIS A 90 22.37 27.09 16.31
CA HIS A 90 21.57 26.82 17.49
C HIS A 90 22.45 26.83 18.74
N ILE A 91 21.95 27.42 19.84
CA ILE A 91 22.70 27.65 21.09
C ILE A 91 23.23 26.38 21.77
N CYS A 92 22.75 25.19 21.40
CA CYS A 92 23.30 23.93 21.91
C CYS A 92 24.65 23.56 21.29
N ALA A 93 25.01 24.15 20.14
CA ALA A 93 26.33 24.01 19.53
C ALA A 93 27.40 24.84 20.27
N GLN A 94 27.01 25.79 21.12
CA GLN A 94 27.95 26.64 21.85
C GLN A 94 28.24 26.11 23.26
N GLU A 95 29.51 26.07 23.63
CA GLU A 95 29.96 25.91 25.01
C GLU A 95 29.88 27.27 25.73
N ARG A 96 29.19 27.29 26.87
CA ARG A 96 28.88 28.53 27.60
C ARG A 96 29.27 28.48 29.07
N ARG A 97 29.57 27.29 29.59
CA ARG A 97 29.84 27.05 31.02
C ARG A 97 31.32 26.85 31.25
N SER A 98 31.95 25.97 30.48
CA SER A 98 33.35 25.59 30.66
C SER A 98 34.29 26.53 29.92
N PHE A 99 35.48 26.74 30.46
CA PHE A 99 36.64 27.26 29.74
C PHE A 99 37.36 26.06 29.13
N ARG A 100 37.26 25.91 27.81
CA ARG A 100 37.93 24.81 27.09
C ARG A 100 39.24 25.31 26.53
N TYR A 101 40.26 24.46 26.55
CA TYR A 101 41.59 24.91 26.14
C TYR A 101 42.49 23.76 25.69
N CYS A 102 43.46 24.13 24.86
CA CYS A 102 44.63 23.32 24.57
C CYS A 102 45.83 23.90 25.36
N PRO A 103 46.49 23.12 26.23
CA PRO A 103 47.69 23.56 26.94
C PRO A 103 48.78 24.07 26.00
N GLU A 104 49.05 23.36 24.91
CA GLU A 104 50.05 23.78 23.92
C GLU A 104 49.69 25.13 23.26
N CYS A 105 48.43 25.36 22.88
CA CYS A 105 48.02 26.66 22.32
C CYS A 105 48.19 27.81 23.30
N LEU A 106 47.92 27.57 24.59
CA LEU A 106 48.11 28.59 25.64
C LEU A 106 49.60 28.87 25.90
N SER A 107 50.46 27.86 25.76
CA SER A 107 51.92 28.04 25.82
C SER A 107 52.47 28.85 24.67
N GLU A 108 51.96 28.62 23.45
CA GLU A 108 52.38 29.37 22.25
C GLU A 108 51.83 30.79 22.22
N ALA A 109 50.56 30.99 22.60
CA ALA A 109 49.96 32.31 22.67
C ALA A 109 48.88 32.35 23.78
N PRO A 110 49.07 33.16 24.85
CA PRO A 110 48.32 33.07 26.10
C PRO A 110 46.94 33.75 26.04
N TYR A 111 46.10 33.34 25.10
CA TYR A 111 44.71 33.80 24.98
C TYR A 111 43.75 32.65 24.62
N HIS A 112 42.48 32.77 24.98
CA HIS A 112 41.49 31.75 24.67
C HIS A 112 40.92 31.92 23.26
N ARG A 113 40.92 30.86 22.45
CA ARG A 113 40.48 30.91 21.04
C ARG A 113 38.96 30.87 20.92
N ALA A 114 38.38 31.65 20.00
CA ALA A 114 36.94 31.69 19.73
C ALA A 114 36.38 30.33 19.27
N VAL A 115 37.16 29.55 18.52
CA VAL A 115 36.78 28.21 18.05
C VAL A 115 36.49 27.25 19.21
N TRP A 116 37.12 27.46 20.38
CA TRP A 116 36.88 26.69 21.60
C TRP A 116 35.53 26.99 22.26
N ASP A 117 34.70 27.88 21.68
CA ASP A 117 33.30 28.04 22.07
C ASP A 117 32.37 27.08 21.29
N LEU A 118 32.84 26.31 20.30
CA LEU A 118 32.01 25.33 19.56
C LEU A 118 32.09 23.92 20.18
N LYS A 119 30.98 23.36 20.67
CA LYS A 119 30.95 22.04 21.35
C LYS A 119 31.47 20.90 20.50
N LEU A 120 31.25 20.98 19.19
CA LEU A 120 31.66 19.96 18.22
C LEU A 120 33.19 19.93 18.02
N LEU A 121 33.89 21.00 18.41
CA LEU A 121 35.34 21.04 18.44
C LEU A 121 35.81 20.31 19.72
N SER A 122 35.96 18.98 19.63
CA SER A 122 36.42 18.14 20.74
C SER A 122 37.94 18.09 20.87
N ALA A 123 38.67 18.35 19.77
CA ALA A 123 40.12 18.33 19.70
C ALA A 123 40.67 19.65 19.15
N CYS A 124 41.92 19.96 19.50
CA CYS A 124 42.67 21.09 18.96
C CYS A 124 43.04 20.83 17.49
N PRO A 125 42.61 21.66 16.53
CA PRO A 125 42.99 21.50 15.12
C PRO A 125 44.50 21.62 14.88
N LYS A 126 45.18 22.45 15.69
CA LYS A 126 46.61 22.71 15.58
C LYS A 126 47.46 21.57 16.15
N HIS A 127 47.17 21.14 17.38
CA HIS A 127 48.02 20.21 18.13
C HIS A 127 47.52 18.76 18.15
N GLY A 128 46.30 18.50 17.71
CA GLY A 128 45.78 17.14 17.58
C GLY A 128 45.46 16.44 18.92
N THR A 129 45.31 17.20 20.00
CA THR A 129 44.97 16.70 21.33
C THR A 129 43.56 17.08 21.74
N TYR A 130 42.92 16.30 22.61
CA TYR A 130 41.59 16.67 23.12
C TYR A 130 41.65 17.96 23.93
N LEU A 131 40.65 18.83 23.74
CA LEU A 131 40.51 20.03 24.57
C LEU A 131 40.16 19.65 26.01
N LEU A 132 40.83 20.29 26.96
CA LEU A 132 40.57 20.12 28.38
C LEU A 132 39.49 21.11 28.84
N GLU A 133 38.66 20.69 29.80
CA GLU A 133 37.63 21.55 30.41
C GLU A 133 37.63 21.49 31.95
N SER A 134 38.45 20.61 32.52
CA SER A 134 38.65 20.43 33.96
C SER A 134 40.12 20.46 34.26
N CYS A 135 40.46 20.96 35.44
CA CYS A 135 41.84 20.99 35.92
C CYS A 135 42.27 19.57 36.29
N ARG A 136 43.43 19.11 35.81
CA ARG A 136 43.94 17.76 36.13
C ARG A 136 44.58 17.65 37.53
N LYS A 137 44.68 18.76 38.27
CA LYS A 137 45.19 18.78 39.66
C LYS A 137 44.06 18.65 40.68
N CYS A 138 42.95 19.37 40.47
CA CYS A 138 41.85 19.43 41.44
C CYS A 138 40.53 18.81 40.92
N ASP A 139 40.53 18.32 39.68
CA ASP A 139 39.40 17.71 38.97
C ASP A 139 38.14 18.58 38.80
N ARG A 140 38.20 19.83 39.25
CA ARG A 140 37.11 20.80 39.08
C ARG A 140 37.08 21.31 37.64
N ARG A 141 35.86 21.44 37.11
CA ARG A 141 35.60 22.15 35.85
C ARG A 141 36.15 23.57 35.92
N ILE A 142 36.85 23.99 34.87
CA ILE A 142 37.44 25.32 34.80
C ILE A 142 36.35 26.30 34.36
N GLY A 143 35.95 27.16 35.29
CA GLY A 143 34.99 28.24 35.04
C GLY A 143 35.66 29.53 34.57
N TRP A 144 34.82 30.50 34.20
CA TRP A 144 35.26 31.81 33.73
C TRP A 144 35.44 32.85 34.85
N GLY A 145 34.88 32.61 36.03
CA GLY A 145 35.02 33.48 37.21
C GLY A 145 36.31 33.18 37.97
N ARG A 146 37.45 33.50 37.38
CA ARG A 146 38.79 33.31 37.97
C ARG A 146 39.68 34.52 37.73
N GLU A 147 40.75 34.61 38.51
CA GLU A 147 41.69 35.74 38.49
C GLU A 147 42.61 35.71 37.27
N ASN A 148 43.09 34.52 36.91
CA ASN A 148 44.15 34.34 35.92
C ASN A 148 43.68 33.47 34.75
N LEU A 149 43.96 33.90 33.52
CA LEU A 149 43.65 33.15 32.30
C LEU A 149 44.40 31.81 32.23
N LEU A 150 45.66 31.77 32.66
CA LEU A 150 46.56 30.62 32.54
C LEU A 150 46.54 29.70 33.75
N GLU A 151 45.89 30.08 34.85
CA GLU A 151 45.85 29.27 36.07
C GLU A 151 44.42 28.87 36.45
N CYS A 152 44.30 27.73 37.11
CA CYS A 152 43.09 27.32 37.79
C CYS A 152 42.97 28.03 39.16
N ASN A 153 41.76 28.13 39.73
CA ASN A 153 41.55 28.61 41.11
C ASN A 153 42.29 27.79 42.19
N CYS A 154 42.83 26.62 41.85
CA CYS A 154 43.69 25.84 42.75
C CYS A 154 45.20 26.16 42.59
N GLY A 155 45.55 27.19 41.81
CA GLY A 155 46.92 27.61 41.51
C GLY A 155 47.66 26.72 40.51
N ALA A 156 46.98 25.78 39.85
CA ALA A 156 47.61 24.95 38.82
C ALA A 156 47.74 25.71 37.49
N ASP A 157 48.94 25.72 36.91
CA ASP A 157 49.18 26.24 35.56
C ASP A 157 48.53 25.30 34.51
N LEU A 158 47.57 25.84 33.76
CA LEU A 158 46.83 25.12 32.74
C LEU A 158 47.71 24.64 31.59
N ARG A 159 48.84 25.31 31.33
CA ARG A 159 49.81 24.97 30.28
C ARG A 159 50.62 23.71 30.58
N SER A 160 50.73 23.35 31.87
CA SER A 160 51.54 22.22 32.32
C SER A 160 50.91 20.86 32.02
N PHE A 161 49.62 20.83 31.70
CA PHE A 161 48.88 19.58 31.49
C PHE A 161 49.15 18.97 30.12
N ARG A 162 49.18 17.64 30.06
CA ARG A 162 49.35 16.88 28.82
C ARG A 162 48.05 16.13 28.47
N PRO A 163 47.24 16.65 27.54
CA PRO A 163 46.04 15.96 27.08
C PRO A 163 46.40 14.71 26.24
N ARG A 164 45.45 13.77 26.15
CA ARG A 164 45.58 12.63 25.24
C ARG A 164 45.45 13.12 23.79
N SER A 165 46.17 12.46 22.88
CA SER A 165 45.99 12.64 21.44
C SER A 165 44.58 12.21 21.03
N ALA A 166 43.98 12.96 20.11
CA ALA A 166 42.69 12.63 19.52
C ALA A 166 42.90 11.78 18.25
N PRO A 167 41.92 10.94 17.86
CA PRO A 167 41.98 10.18 16.62
C PRO A 167 42.15 11.07 15.38
N ASP A 168 42.88 10.61 14.37
CA ASP A 168 43.16 11.37 13.14
C ASP A 168 41.90 11.88 12.43
N LYS A 169 40.83 11.07 12.42
CA LYS A 169 39.54 11.45 11.84
C LYS A 169 38.88 12.59 12.62
N THR A 170 38.98 12.58 13.95
CA THR A 170 38.50 13.66 14.83
C THR A 170 39.30 14.95 14.61
N ILE A 171 40.64 14.83 14.48
CA ILE A 171 41.51 15.97 14.18
C ILE A 171 41.15 16.57 12.81
N GLY A 172 41.00 15.72 11.78
CA GLY A 172 40.59 16.13 10.44
C GLY A 172 39.24 16.83 10.42
N PHE A 173 38.26 16.32 11.18
CA PHE A 173 36.96 16.97 11.36
C PHE A 173 37.07 18.34 12.05
N CYS A 174 37.83 18.44 13.14
CA CYS A 174 38.01 19.70 13.85
C CYS A 174 38.71 20.76 12.99
N ARG A 175 39.70 20.37 12.17
CA ARG A 175 40.35 21.24 11.18
C ARG A 175 39.36 21.73 10.13
N LEU A 176 38.56 20.83 9.55
CA LEU A 176 37.54 21.21 8.57
C LEU A 176 36.53 22.21 9.18
N LEU A 177 36.09 21.96 10.40
CA LEU A 177 35.13 22.82 11.10
C LEU A 177 35.69 24.22 11.35
N GLU A 178 36.94 24.33 11.82
CA GLU A 178 37.63 25.62 12.00
C GLU A 178 37.77 26.37 10.67
N LYS A 179 38.22 25.70 9.60
CA LYS A 179 38.33 26.32 8.29
C LYS A 179 37.00 26.84 7.77
N ARG A 180 35.93 26.04 7.87
CA ARG A 180 34.59 26.46 7.45
C ARG A 180 34.04 27.62 8.27
N LEU A 181 34.31 27.66 9.58
CA LEU A 181 33.97 28.81 10.42
C LEU A 181 34.59 30.10 9.86
N HIS A 182 35.83 30.02 9.40
CA HIS A 182 36.58 31.13 8.80
C HIS A 182 36.32 31.34 7.29
N GLY A 183 35.39 30.60 6.68
CA GLY A 183 35.08 30.72 5.24
C GLY A 183 36.17 30.18 4.31
N GLN A 184 37.09 29.35 4.83
CA GLN A 184 38.20 28.76 4.08
C GLN A 184 37.82 27.37 3.55
N LEU A 185 38.47 26.95 2.46
CA LEU A 185 38.33 25.62 1.85
C LEU A 185 39.01 24.52 2.66
N ALA A 186 38.65 23.25 2.40
CA ALA A 186 39.23 22.11 3.10
C ALA A 186 40.71 21.95 2.72
N ASP A 187 41.51 21.35 3.60
CA ASP A 187 42.87 20.92 3.24
C ASP A 187 42.81 19.78 2.22
N GLU A 188 43.80 19.71 1.33
CA GLU A 188 43.98 18.57 0.43
C GLU A 188 44.19 17.26 1.20
N SER A 189 44.76 17.34 2.40
CA SER A 189 44.99 16.21 3.31
C SER A 189 43.77 15.87 4.19
N CYS A 190 42.59 16.45 3.94
CA CYS A 190 41.40 16.17 4.73
C CYS A 190 40.94 14.72 4.54
N SER A 191 40.93 13.94 5.62
CA SER A 191 40.56 12.52 5.64
C SER A 191 39.04 12.26 5.65
N LEU A 192 38.21 13.31 5.61
CA LEU A 192 36.76 13.18 5.55
C LEU A 192 36.28 12.99 4.11
N HIS A 193 35.10 12.38 3.93
CA HIS A 193 34.57 12.15 2.60
C HIS A 193 34.33 13.48 1.84
N PRO A 194 34.67 13.58 0.53
CA PRO A 194 34.61 14.83 -0.23
C PRO A 194 33.25 15.55 -0.22
N ALA A 195 32.15 14.81 -0.08
CA ALA A 195 30.81 15.40 0.02
C ALA A 195 30.69 16.33 1.24
N PHE A 196 31.23 15.94 2.39
CA PHE A 196 31.21 16.78 3.61
C PHE A 196 32.23 17.89 3.57
N GLN A 197 33.35 17.68 2.86
CA GLN A 197 34.31 18.75 2.64
C GLN A 197 33.64 19.92 1.92
N LYS A 198 32.76 19.72 0.95
CA LYS A 198 32.13 20.81 0.18
C LYS A 198 31.04 21.58 0.93
N LEU A 199 30.59 21.10 2.09
CA LEU A 199 29.50 21.73 2.83
C LEU A 199 29.85 23.12 3.37
N SER A 200 28.82 23.96 3.52
CA SER A 200 28.90 25.18 4.31
C SER A 200 29.13 24.85 5.79
N PHE A 201 29.58 25.83 6.58
CA PHE A 201 29.73 25.65 8.03
C PHE A 201 28.42 25.21 8.69
N THR A 202 27.30 25.86 8.33
CA THR A 202 25.97 25.57 8.87
C THR A 202 25.52 24.15 8.52
N ASP A 203 25.70 23.73 7.26
CA ASP A 203 25.33 22.38 6.84
C ASP A 203 26.18 21.33 7.54
N LEU A 204 27.50 21.52 7.61
CA LEU A 204 28.41 20.61 8.30
C LEU A 204 28.01 20.44 9.77
N LEU A 205 27.70 21.55 10.44
CA LEU A 205 27.23 21.56 11.83
C LEU A 205 25.92 20.77 11.99
N ASN A 206 24.94 21.03 11.13
CA ASN A 206 23.62 20.39 11.19
C ASN A 206 23.70 18.88 10.92
N HIS A 207 24.46 18.45 9.91
CA HIS A 207 24.72 17.03 9.64
C HIS A 207 25.39 16.35 10.85
N THR A 208 26.43 16.97 11.39
CA THR A 208 27.16 16.43 12.55
C THR A 208 26.26 16.30 13.76
N MET A 209 25.46 17.32 14.05
CA MET A 209 24.53 17.31 15.19
C MET A 209 23.39 16.31 15.01
N PHE A 210 22.90 16.12 13.78
CA PHE A 210 21.90 15.13 13.48
C PHE A 210 22.44 13.73 13.75
N LEU A 211 23.61 13.38 13.19
CA LEU A 211 24.25 12.08 13.40
C LEU A 211 24.54 11.84 14.89
N ALA A 212 25.11 12.83 15.59
CA ALA A 212 25.40 12.76 17.02
C ALA A 212 24.16 12.41 17.86
N ALA A 213 22.98 12.89 17.47
CA ALA A 213 21.73 12.62 18.20
C ALA A 213 21.28 11.14 18.14
N TYR A 214 21.80 10.35 17.19
CA TYR A 214 21.43 8.94 17.01
C TYR A 214 22.55 7.96 17.40
N ILE A 215 23.78 8.42 17.56
CA ILE A 215 24.91 7.60 18.01
C ILE A 215 24.72 7.04 19.44
N SER A 216 24.09 7.82 20.32
CA SER A 216 23.91 7.43 21.75
C SER A 216 22.52 6.91 22.08
N GLY A 217 21.58 7.01 21.15
CA GLY A 217 20.15 6.96 21.44
C GLY A 217 19.52 5.56 21.49
N ARG A 218 20.27 4.48 21.20
CA ARG A 218 19.70 3.12 20.99
C ARG A 218 18.44 3.17 20.11
N GLY A 219 18.51 3.86 18.97
CA GLY A 219 17.38 4.07 18.06
C GLY A 219 16.34 5.13 18.47
N ARG A 220 16.36 5.62 19.72
CA ARG A 220 15.58 6.79 20.15
C ARG A 220 16.47 8.03 20.10
N GLY A 221 16.28 8.87 19.09
CA GLY A 221 17.02 10.11 18.97
C GLY A 221 16.83 10.97 20.22
N THR A 222 17.91 11.22 20.95
CA THR A 222 17.90 12.17 22.09
C THR A 222 17.76 13.62 21.60
N GLY A 223 17.81 13.83 20.28
CA GLY A 223 17.76 15.13 19.65
C GLY A 223 18.81 16.07 20.22
N ARG A 224 18.43 17.35 20.37
CA ARG A 224 19.31 18.37 20.95
C ARG A 224 19.52 18.22 22.47
N GLN A 225 18.80 17.33 23.16
CA GLN A 225 18.92 17.14 24.62
C GLN A 225 20.26 16.54 25.03
N LEU A 226 20.87 15.73 24.14
CA LEU A 226 22.18 15.13 24.32
C LEU A 226 23.26 16.16 24.69
N PHE A 227 23.27 17.29 23.98
CA PHE A 227 24.25 18.35 24.16
C PHE A 227 24.10 19.13 25.48
N TYR A 228 23.01 18.94 26.22
CA TYR A 228 22.79 19.57 27.52
C TYR A 228 23.08 18.63 28.69
N ASN A 229 22.89 17.32 28.49
CA ASN A 229 22.83 16.35 29.58
C ASN A 229 24.05 15.43 29.66
N LEU A 230 24.82 15.26 28.58
CA LEU A 230 26.01 14.43 28.62
C LEU A 230 27.18 15.12 29.34
N ALA A 231 27.94 14.31 30.09
CA ALA A 231 29.27 14.66 30.54
C ALA A 231 30.21 14.87 29.34
N ALA A 232 31.24 15.69 29.49
CA ALA A 232 32.10 16.05 28.36
C ALA A 232 32.85 14.87 27.76
N ASP A 233 33.30 13.91 28.57
CA ASP A 233 34.00 12.72 28.06
C ASP A 233 33.08 11.90 27.14
N ALA A 234 31.84 11.65 27.55
CA ALA A 234 30.84 10.98 26.72
C ALA A 234 30.52 11.77 25.44
N LEU A 235 30.49 13.10 25.52
CA LEU A 235 30.29 13.93 24.34
C LEU A 235 31.46 13.86 23.35
N ARG A 236 32.71 13.70 23.84
CA ARG A 236 33.88 13.49 22.97
C ARG A 236 33.77 12.16 22.21
N GLU A 237 33.41 11.08 22.90
CA GLU A 237 33.22 9.76 22.27
C GLU A 237 32.15 9.79 21.17
N VAL A 238 31.06 10.55 21.38
CA VAL A 238 30.04 10.75 20.35
C VAL A 238 30.63 11.40 19.11
N PHE A 239 31.38 12.50 19.27
CA PHE A 239 31.98 13.20 18.12
C PHE A 239 33.09 12.40 17.45
N ASP A 240 33.82 11.55 18.19
CA ASP A 240 34.77 10.62 17.60
C ASP A 240 34.04 9.63 16.68
N ARG A 241 32.92 9.03 17.13
CA ARG A 241 32.09 8.17 16.27
C ARG A 241 31.50 8.94 15.08
N VAL A 242 31.06 10.19 15.24
CA VAL A 242 30.60 11.01 14.10
C VAL A 242 31.74 11.18 13.09
N SER A 243 32.95 11.51 13.53
CA SER A 243 34.08 11.71 12.63
C SER A 243 34.41 10.45 11.82
N VAL A 244 34.25 9.27 12.42
CA VAL A 244 34.39 7.97 11.73
C VAL A 244 33.33 7.83 10.64
N ILE A 245 32.06 8.13 10.95
CA ILE A 245 30.95 8.04 10.00
C ILE A 245 31.13 9.01 8.82
N LEU A 246 31.58 10.24 9.08
CA LEU A 246 31.82 11.24 8.05
C LEU A 246 33.01 10.89 7.15
N ALA A 247 34.00 10.16 7.68
CA ALA A 247 35.15 9.68 6.90
C ALA A 247 34.78 8.47 6.03
N ASP A 248 34.06 7.50 6.58
CA ASP A 248 33.66 6.26 5.91
C ASP A 248 32.29 6.37 5.24
N TRP A 249 32.00 7.51 4.62
CA TRP A 249 30.72 7.71 3.95
C TRP A 249 30.67 6.99 2.59
N PRO A 250 29.58 6.30 2.21
CA PRO A 250 28.29 6.18 2.92
C PRO A 250 28.21 5.00 3.91
N ASN A 251 29.20 4.10 3.94
CA ASN A 251 29.17 2.86 4.71
C ASN A 251 28.95 3.07 6.22
N GLY A 252 29.66 4.02 6.83
CA GLY A 252 29.52 4.35 8.25
C GLY A 252 28.11 4.83 8.60
N PHE A 253 27.41 5.50 7.68
CA PHE A 253 26.02 5.88 7.87
C PHE A 253 25.09 4.68 7.74
N HIS A 254 25.33 3.79 6.79
CA HIS A 254 24.58 2.55 6.64
C HIS A 254 24.70 1.65 7.89
N LEU A 255 25.89 1.56 8.48
CA LEU A 255 26.11 0.86 9.75
C LEU A 255 25.31 1.51 10.90
N LEU A 256 25.28 2.84 10.98
CA LEU A 256 24.44 3.54 11.95
C LEU A 256 22.95 3.23 11.74
N LEU A 257 22.48 3.18 10.50
CA LEU A 257 21.09 2.82 10.18
C LEU A 257 20.79 1.37 10.57
N ASP A 258 21.71 0.44 10.33
CA ASP A 258 21.58 -0.96 10.75
C ASP A 258 21.51 -1.07 12.29
N GLU A 259 22.36 -0.34 13.04
CA GLU A 259 22.29 -0.26 14.51
C GLU A 259 20.92 0.27 14.98
N VAL A 260 20.44 1.37 14.38
CA VAL A 260 19.13 1.96 14.72
C VAL A 260 17.99 0.94 14.54
N ARG A 261 18.05 0.11 13.49
CA ARG A 261 17.03 -0.92 13.23
C ARG A 261 17.06 -2.02 14.30
N GLN A 262 18.24 -2.51 14.68
CA GLN A 262 18.39 -3.58 15.68
C GLN A 262 17.78 -3.19 17.05
N PHE A 263 17.93 -1.93 17.46
CA PHE A 263 17.35 -1.47 18.74
C PHE A 263 15.83 -1.25 18.71
N THR A 264 15.21 -1.31 17.53
CA THR A 264 13.79 -0.99 17.36
C THR A 264 12.89 -2.23 17.49
N GLU A 265 13.47 -3.44 17.50
CA GLU A 265 12.75 -4.73 17.60
C GLU A 265 12.08 -4.97 18.97
N GLN A 266 12.40 -4.19 20.01
CA GLN A 266 11.96 -4.46 21.39
C GLN A 266 10.62 -3.81 21.80
N ASP A 267 9.96 -3.02 20.94
CA ASP A 267 8.91 -2.09 21.39
C ASP A 267 7.84 -1.81 20.29
N VAL A 268 7.26 -2.89 19.75
CA VAL A 268 6.57 -2.95 18.43
C VAL A 268 5.11 -2.45 18.43
N GLY A 269 4.65 -1.69 19.43
CA GLY A 269 3.20 -1.49 19.64
C GLY A 269 2.48 -0.37 18.87
N LYS A 270 3.16 0.65 18.30
CA LYS A 270 2.49 1.94 17.93
C LYS A 270 2.69 2.48 16.51
N HIS A 271 3.68 2.04 15.74
CA HIS A 271 4.03 2.62 14.43
C HIS A 271 4.17 1.54 13.34
N VAL A 272 3.97 1.90 12.07
CA VAL A 272 4.05 0.99 10.90
C VAL A 272 4.98 1.58 9.81
N GLY A 273 5.70 0.74 9.06
CA GLY A 273 6.56 1.16 7.94
C GLY A 273 7.91 1.77 8.36
N LEU A 274 8.47 2.70 7.58
CA LEU A 274 9.74 3.38 7.90
C LEU A 274 9.69 4.13 9.24
N GLU A 275 8.51 4.63 9.63
CA GLU A 275 8.29 5.24 10.94
C GLU A 275 8.29 4.21 12.09
N ALA A 276 8.01 2.93 11.81
CA ALA A 276 8.22 1.86 12.78
C ALA A 276 9.69 1.51 12.94
N GLU A 277 10.41 1.31 11.82
CA GLU A 277 11.81 0.82 11.84
C GLU A 277 12.83 1.88 12.22
N PHE A 278 12.60 3.15 11.86
CA PHE A 278 13.54 4.24 12.14
C PHE A 278 12.98 5.29 13.10
N ARG A 279 11.68 5.23 13.44
CA ARG A 279 11.01 6.06 14.45
C ARG A 279 11.41 7.54 14.36
N SER A 280 12.00 8.07 15.43
CA SER A 280 12.41 9.47 15.53
C SER A 280 13.42 9.88 14.47
N LEU A 281 14.26 8.97 13.96
CA LEU A 281 15.20 9.27 12.88
C LEU A 281 14.44 9.66 11.63
N TYR A 282 13.50 8.83 11.19
CA TYR A 282 12.67 9.11 10.01
C TYR A 282 11.81 10.36 10.20
N THR A 283 11.13 10.49 11.35
CA THR A 283 10.26 11.64 11.61
C THR A 283 11.04 12.97 11.63
N ASN A 284 12.26 12.99 12.18
CA ASN A 284 13.08 14.20 12.23
C ASN A 284 13.82 14.47 10.92
N LEU A 285 14.23 13.43 10.18
CA LEU A 285 14.88 13.58 8.88
C LEU A 285 13.92 14.20 7.84
N PHE A 286 12.62 13.95 7.98
CA PHE A 286 11.59 14.45 7.07
C PHE A 286 10.54 15.34 7.76
N ARG A 287 10.92 16.11 8.79
CA ARG A 287 10.03 17.13 9.37
C ARG A 287 9.81 18.29 8.37
N LYS A 288 8.83 19.19 8.57
CA LYS A 288 8.48 20.25 7.60
C LYS A 288 9.70 21.10 7.16
N GLN A 289 9.65 21.52 5.88
CA GLN A 289 10.72 21.99 4.98
C GLN A 289 11.71 23.05 5.53
N GLN A 290 11.30 23.97 6.39
CA GLN A 290 12.15 25.13 6.80
C GLN A 290 13.31 24.79 7.76
N GLU A 291 13.37 23.57 8.34
CA GLU A 291 14.49 23.15 9.20
C GLU A 291 15.41 22.09 8.54
N VAL A 292 15.10 21.64 7.30
CA VAL A 292 15.62 20.37 6.75
C VAL A 292 16.45 20.54 5.47
N GLU A 293 16.53 21.74 4.89
CA GLU A 293 17.37 22.04 3.73
C GLU A 293 18.87 21.72 3.97
N HIS A 294 19.29 21.86 5.22
CA HIS A 294 20.66 21.59 5.67
C HIS A 294 21.02 20.11 5.85
N LEU A 295 20.15 19.14 5.52
CA LEU A 295 20.39 17.70 5.69
C LEU A 295 20.35 16.90 4.38
N HIS A 296 20.56 17.57 3.25
CA HIS A 296 20.42 16.99 1.90
C HIS A 296 21.27 15.72 1.68
N LEU A 297 22.52 15.65 2.17
CA LEU A 297 23.36 14.45 1.97
C LEU A 297 22.81 13.23 2.73
N ILE A 298 22.41 13.43 4.00
CA ILE A 298 21.84 12.34 4.81
C ILE A 298 20.51 11.88 4.24
N ARG A 299 19.68 12.79 3.71
CA ARG A 299 18.40 12.43 3.07
C ARG A 299 18.60 11.60 1.81
N ALA A 300 19.44 12.11 0.90
CA ALA A 300 19.73 11.44 -0.35
C ALA A 300 20.31 10.03 -0.11
N GLU A 301 21.23 9.90 0.83
CA GLU A 301 21.83 8.60 1.13
C GLU A 301 20.89 7.69 1.93
N PHE A 302 20.03 8.23 2.80
CA PHE A 302 18.97 7.44 3.43
C PHE A 302 18.03 6.86 2.39
N ALA A 303 17.65 7.65 1.37
CA ALA A 303 16.83 7.15 0.26
C ALA A 303 17.51 5.97 -0.46
N LYS A 304 18.80 6.10 -0.82
CA LYS A 304 19.57 5.02 -1.44
C LYS A 304 19.72 3.78 -0.55
N TYR A 305 19.99 3.96 0.74
CA TYR A 305 20.07 2.85 1.69
C TYR A 305 18.77 2.05 1.72
N ILE A 306 17.63 2.74 1.72
CA ILE A 306 16.32 2.09 1.64
C ILE A 306 16.16 1.38 0.29
N GLU A 307 16.51 1.99 -0.83
CA GLU A 307 16.46 1.31 -2.14
C GLU A 307 17.31 0.02 -2.19
N GLY A 308 18.52 0.04 -1.63
CA GLY A 308 19.46 -1.10 -1.68
C GLY A 308 19.24 -2.19 -0.63
N LYS A 309 18.83 -1.85 0.59
CA LYS A 309 18.66 -2.81 1.70
C LYS A 309 17.21 -3.10 2.08
N TRP A 310 16.26 -2.27 1.69
CA TRP A 310 14.83 -2.51 1.93
C TRP A 310 14.22 -3.44 0.86
N PHE A 311 14.98 -4.47 0.46
CA PHE A 311 14.50 -5.58 -0.36
C PHE A 311 13.90 -6.72 0.51
N ALA A 312 13.13 -6.34 1.53
CA ALA A 312 12.28 -7.24 2.31
C ALA A 312 10.85 -6.70 2.51
N GLY A 313 10.40 -5.78 1.65
CA GLY A 313 8.98 -5.66 1.35
C GLY A 313 8.39 -4.25 1.38
N PHE A 314 7.75 -3.91 0.25
CA PHE A 314 6.66 -2.95 0.11
C PHE A 314 7.01 -1.48 0.38
N VAL A 315 7.78 -0.88 -0.52
CA VAL A 315 7.86 0.58 -0.60
C VAL A 315 6.75 1.07 -1.53
N VAL A 316 5.59 1.35 -0.94
CA VAL A 316 4.61 2.20 -1.60
C VAL A 316 5.03 3.65 -1.34
N PRO A 317 5.09 4.53 -2.35
CA PRO A 317 5.21 5.97 -2.15
C PRO A 317 3.92 6.53 -1.51
N THR A 318 3.61 6.14 -0.27
CA THR A 318 2.59 6.82 0.54
C THR A 318 3.18 8.00 1.30
N SER A 319 4.50 8.05 1.52
CA SER A 319 5.14 9.24 2.04
C SER A 319 5.41 10.22 0.91
N LYS A 320 4.56 11.24 0.78
CA LYS A 320 4.80 12.45 -0.06
C LYS A 320 6.16 13.13 0.18
N ARG A 321 6.94 12.68 1.17
CA ARG A 321 8.20 13.28 1.64
C ARG A 321 9.44 12.72 0.97
N LEU A 322 9.36 11.52 0.39
CA LEU A 322 10.47 10.84 -0.31
C LEU A 322 10.32 10.91 -1.84
N SER A 323 9.15 11.31 -2.34
CA SER A 323 8.81 11.23 -3.76
C SER A 323 9.61 12.16 -4.68
N GLU A 324 10.26 13.20 -4.15
CA GLU A 324 11.07 14.14 -4.95
C GLU A 324 12.51 13.65 -5.19
N GLU A 325 13.03 12.75 -4.35
CA GLU A 325 14.43 12.28 -4.38
C GLU A 325 14.56 10.84 -4.92
N TRP A 326 13.45 10.20 -5.33
CA TRP A 326 13.39 8.80 -5.78
C TRP A 326 13.47 8.66 -7.31
N SER A 327 14.17 7.62 -7.75
CA SER A 327 14.16 7.18 -9.16
C SER A 327 12.77 6.64 -9.54
N GLN A 328 12.31 6.95 -10.76
CA GLN A 328 11.00 6.53 -11.28
C GLN A 328 10.92 5.03 -11.62
N ASP A 329 12.02 4.30 -11.48
CA ASP A 329 12.14 2.90 -11.86
C ASP A 329 11.60 1.96 -10.77
N GLN A 330 10.28 2.04 -10.52
CA GLN A 330 9.62 1.21 -9.51
C GLN A 330 9.29 -0.17 -10.08
N SER A 331 9.89 -1.22 -9.53
CA SER A 331 9.53 -2.61 -9.86
C SER A 331 8.18 -3.05 -9.27
N PHE A 332 7.65 -2.38 -8.23
CA PHE A 332 6.41 -2.76 -7.54
C PHE A 332 5.47 -1.58 -7.31
N ILE A 333 4.16 -1.81 -7.36
CA ILE A 333 3.10 -0.82 -7.13
C ILE A 333 1.97 -1.37 -6.26
N THR A 334 1.21 -0.50 -5.59
CA THR A 334 0.04 -0.95 -4.79
C THR A 334 -1.08 -1.48 -5.65
N VAL A 335 -1.99 -2.23 -5.01
CA VAL A 335 -3.29 -2.56 -5.60
C VAL A 335 -4.07 -1.32 -6.05
N ALA A 336 -4.01 -0.21 -5.31
CA ALA A 336 -4.72 1.03 -5.69
C ALA A 336 -4.08 1.69 -6.93
N GLU A 337 -2.75 1.72 -6.97
CA GLU A 337 -1.98 2.24 -8.11
C GLU A 337 -2.17 1.38 -9.36
N ALA A 338 -2.04 0.06 -9.22
CA ALA A 338 -2.28 -0.90 -10.28
C ALA A 338 -3.71 -0.78 -10.82
N ALA A 339 -4.70 -0.64 -9.93
CA ALA A 339 -6.10 -0.43 -10.31
C ALA A 339 -6.26 0.81 -11.19
N ARG A 340 -5.62 1.93 -10.79
CA ARG A 340 -5.63 3.16 -11.57
C ARG A 340 -4.94 3.00 -12.93
N ARG A 341 -3.77 2.35 -12.99
CA ARG A 341 -3.05 2.10 -14.25
C ARG A 341 -3.84 1.22 -15.21
N LEU A 342 -4.59 0.26 -14.67
CA LEU A 342 -5.44 -0.66 -15.43
C LEU A 342 -6.83 -0.10 -15.72
N GLY A 343 -7.20 1.07 -15.17
CA GLY A 343 -8.53 1.66 -15.33
C GLY A 343 -9.66 0.85 -14.69
N ILE A 344 -9.37 0.04 -13.67
CA ILE A 344 -10.35 -0.84 -13.00
C ILE A 344 -10.51 -0.50 -11.53
N HIS A 345 -11.62 -0.93 -10.93
CA HIS A 345 -11.84 -0.71 -9.50
C HIS A 345 -10.93 -1.62 -8.64
N PRO A 346 -10.33 -1.14 -7.54
CA PRO A 346 -9.41 -1.92 -6.71
C PRO A 346 -9.97 -3.24 -6.16
N SER A 347 -11.29 -3.36 -5.99
CA SER A 347 -11.93 -4.61 -5.56
C SER A 347 -11.71 -5.77 -6.54
N ILE A 348 -11.62 -5.48 -7.85
CA ILE A 348 -11.38 -6.47 -8.89
C ILE A 348 -9.99 -7.09 -8.71
N LEU A 349 -8.97 -6.25 -8.54
CA LEU A 349 -7.61 -6.74 -8.29
C LEU A 349 -7.53 -7.51 -6.96
N ARG A 350 -8.16 -7.01 -5.89
CA ARG A 350 -8.14 -7.75 -4.59
C ARG A 350 -8.71 -9.15 -4.71
N ARG A 351 -9.79 -9.31 -5.50
CA ARG A 351 -10.41 -10.60 -5.81
C ARG A 351 -9.49 -11.45 -6.67
N ASP A 352 -8.99 -10.92 -7.77
CA ASP A 352 -8.18 -11.68 -8.73
C ASP A 352 -6.84 -12.15 -8.14
N ILE A 353 -6.30 -11.42 -7.15
CA ILE A 353 -5.17 -11.88 -6.32
C ILE A 353 -5.62 -12.97 -5.34
N ALA A 354 -6.80 -12.85 -4.72
CA ALA A 354 -7.32 -13.88 -3.80
C ALA A 354 -7.62 -15.20 -4.52
N GLU A 355 -8.04 -15.13 -5.79
CA GLU A 355 -8.26 -16.28 -6.68
C GLU A 355 -6.95 -16.80 -7.33
N GLY A 356 -5.80 -16.17 -7.05
CA GLY A 356 -4.49 -16.58 -7.56
C GLY A 356 -4.20 -16.23 -9.02
N SER A 357 -5.11 -15.52 -9.70
CA SER A 357 -4.96 -15.12 -11.11
C SER A 357 -4.03 -13.94 -11.35
N LEU A 358 -3.72 -13.18 -10.30
CA LEU A 358 -2.73 -12.12 -10.30
C LEU A 358 -1.74 -12.36 -9.15
N ALA A 359 -0.46 -12.53 -9.46
CA ALA A 359 0.55 -12.69 -8.42
C ALA A 359 0.71 -11.36 -7.67
N ALA A 360 0.66 -11.42 -6.34
CA ALA A 360 0.97 -10.28 -5.51
C ALA A 360 1.70 -10.75 -4.26
N THR A 361 2.73 -10.01 -3.89
CA THR A 361 3.38 -10.20 -2.61
C THR A 361 2.44 -9.66 -1.54
N THR A 362 2.27 -10.41 -0.45
CA THR A 362 1.44 -10.00 0.70
C THR A 362 2.28 -10.02 1.98
N ARG A 363 2.30 -8.91 2.74
CA ARG A 363 2.93 -8.86 4.06
C ARG A 363 1.92 -8.42 5.12
N GLN A 364 1.78 -9.25 6.14
CA GLN A 364 0.96 -8.94 7.31
C GLN A 364 1.69 -7.90 8.17
N MET A 365 0.99 -6.82 8.50
CA MET A 365 1.45 -5.75 9.38
C MET A 365 0.42 -5.57 10.50
N GLN A 366 0.56 -6.36 11.58
CA GLN A 366 -0.36 -6.36 12.73
C GLN A 366 -1.84 -6.49 12.33
N SER A 367 -2.57 -5.36 12.22
CA SER A 367 -3.99 -5.28 11.85
C SER A 367 -4.26 -4.98 10.37
N ARG A 368 -3.22 -4.69 9.57
CA ARG A 368 -3.32 -4.33 8.16
C ARG A 368 -2.49 -5.28 7.30
N CYS A 369 -3.02 -5.58 6.13
CA CYS A 369 -2.36 -6.42 5.14
C CYS A 369 -1.93 -5.52 3.98
N LEU A 370 -0.62 -5.39 3.75
CA LEU A 370 -0.09 -4.65 2.60
C LEU A 370 0.11 -5.62 1.43
N ARG A 371 -0.48 -5.29 0.27
CA ARG A 371 -0.40 -6.06 -0.97
C ARG A 371 0.18 -5.17 -2.06
N VAL A 372 1.24 -5.63 -2.73
CA VAL A 372 1.88 -4.97 -3.87
C VAL A 372 2.05 -5.97 -4.99
N ILE A 373 2.08 -5.44 -6.20
CA ILE A 373 2.12 -6.17 -7.46
C ILE A 373 3.33 -5.65 -8.23
N GLU A 374 4.08 -6.56 -8.85
CA GLU A 374 5.19 -6.17 -9.72
C GLU A 374 4.66 -5.43 -10.97
N VAL A 375 5.36 -4.42 -11.46
CA VAL A 375 4.90 -3.65 -12.63
C VAL A 375 4.83 -4.52 -13.88
N SER A 376 5.79 -5.43 -14.05
CA SER A 376 5.80 -6.45 -15.12
C SER A 376 4.54 -7.34 -15.05
N GLU A 377 4.13 -7.72 -13.84
CA GLU A 377 2.96 -8.56 -13.58
C GLU A 377 1.64 -7.81 -13.81
N VAL A 378 1.58 -6.52 -13.50
CA VAL A 378 0.45 -5.64 -13.86
C VAL A 378 0.29 -5.54 -15.37
N GLU A 379 1.39 -5.42 -16.10
CA GLU A 379 1.35 -5.34 -17.57
C GLU A 379 0.99 -6.70 -18.20
N ARG A 380 1.51 -7.81 -17.68
CA ARG A 380 1.07 -9.16 -18.06
C ARG A 380 -0.44 -9.33 -17.86
N TYR A 381 -0.95 -8.88 -16.72
CA TYR A 381 -2.38 -8.93 -16.40
C TYR A 381 -3.23 -8.02 -17.31
N ARG A 382 -2.74 -6.83 -17.68
CA ARG A 382 -3.39 -5.95 -18.68
C ARG A 382 -3.61 -6.70 -19.99
N ASN A 383 -2.52 -7.25 -20.54
CA ASN A 383 -2.54 -7.94 -21.84
C ASN A 383 -3.45 -9.17 -21.84
N ALA A 384 -3.50 -9.92 -20.72
CA ALA A 384 -4.41 -11.06 -20.58
C ALA A 384 -5.89 -10.63 -20.53
N ARG A 385 -6.19 -9.44 -19.99
CA ARG A 385 -7.56 -8.94 -19.79
C ARG A 385 -8.14 -8.27 -21.02
N GLU A 386 -7.35 -7.60 -21.86
CA GLU A 386 -7.82 -6.94 -23.07
C GLU A 386 -8.57 -7.88 -24.04
N ASN A 387 -8.27 -9.18 -23.99
CA ASN A 387 -8.88 -10.19 -24.86
C ASN A 387 -10.08 -10.93 -24.25
N LEU A 388 -10.48 -10.59 -23.01
CA LEU A 388 -11.56 -11.23 -22.27
C LEU A 388 -12.75 -10.29 -22.06
N LEU A 389 -13.93 -10.76 -22.44
CA LEU A 389 -15.21 -10.07 -22.26
C LEU A 389 -15.94 -10.59 -21.02
N GLY A 390 -16.51 -9.68 -20.25
CA GLY A 390 -17.44 -10.03 -19.18
C GLY A 390 -18.79 -10.49 -19.73
N THR A 391 -19.70 -10.88 -18.83
CA THR A 391 -21.06 -11.31 -19.25
C THR A 391 -21.82 -10.20 -19.99
N ASN A 392 -21.72 -8.96 -19.53
CA ASN A 392 -22.43 -7.83 -20.15
C ASN A 392 -21.89 -7.52 -21.56
N ASP A 393 -20.56 -7.44 -21.71
CA ASP A 393 -19.94 -7.17 -23.02
C ASP A 393 -20.21 -8.31 -24.01
N ALA A 394 -20.23 -9.56 -23.52
CA ALA A 394 -20.61 -10.72 -24.31
C ALA A 394 -22.09 -10.65 -24.76
N GLN A 395 -23.01 -10.26 -23.87
CA GLN A 395 -24.42 -10.04 -24.20
C GLN A 395 -24.59 -8.94 -25.27
N GLU A 396 -23.86 -7.84 -25.12
CA GLU A 396 -23.91 -6.73 -26.07
C GLU A 396 -23.35 -7.14 -27.44
N LEU A 397 -22.24 -7.87 -27.47
CA LEU A 397 -21.61 -8.35 -28.70
C LEU A 397 -22.49 -9.38 -29.43
N LEU A 398 -23.11 -10.32 -28.71
CA LEU A 398 -24.04 -11.30 -29.29
C LEU A 398 -25.40 -10.69 -29.63
N GLY A 399 -25.78 -9.60 -28.97
CA GLY A 399 -27.11 -9.01 -29.07
C GLY A 399 -28.21 -9.82 -28.37
N VAL A 400 -27.90 -10.59 -27.32
CA VAL A 400 -28.91 -11.37 -26.58
C VAL A 400 -28.84 -11.10 -25.08
N SER A 401 -29.95 -11.33 -24.38
CA SER A 401 -29.97 -11.22 -22.92
C SER A 401 -29.21 -12.38 -22.25
N LYS A 402 -28.90 -12.23 -20.95
CA LYS A 402 -28.07 -13.17 -20.17
C LYS A 402 -28.58 -14.61 -20.23
N HIS A 403 -29.89 -14.82 -20.11
CA HIS A 403 -30.47 -16.16 -20.04
C HIS A 403 -30.26 -16.96 -21.36
N PRO A 404 -30.58 -16.40 -22.55
CA PRO A 404 -30.17 -16.99 -23.84
C PRO A 404 -28.67 -17.27 -23.98
N LEU A 405 -27.81 -16.31 -23.61
CA LEU A 405 -26.36 -16.50 -23.60
C LEU A 405 -25.96 -17.73 -22.76
N MET A 406 -26.48 -17.83 -21.53
CA MET A 406 -26.17 -18.96 -20.65
C MET A 406 -26.67 -20.31 -21.20
N LYS A 407 -27.78 -20.33 -21.97
CA LYS A 407 -28.23 -21.56 -22.65
C LYS A 407 -27.24 -22.00 -23.72
N LEU A 408 -26.72 -21.07 -24.52
CA LEU A 408 -25.70 -21.37 -25.54
C LEU A 408 -24.39 -21.86 -24.92
N VAL A 409 -23.97 -21.27 -23.80
CA VAL A 409 -22.78 -21.71 -23.05
C VAL A 409 -22.99 -23.11 -22.46
N ASN A 410 -24.13 -23.38 -21.83
CA ASN A 410 -24.43 -24.70 -21.27
C ASN A 410 -24.55 -25.80 -22.33
N ALA A 411 -24.96 -25.44 -23.55
CA ALA A 411 -25.01 -26.35 -24.70
C ALA A 411 -23.64 -26.53 -25.39
N GLY A 412 -22.59 -25.82 -24.92
CA GLY A 412 -21.24 -25.92 -25.49
C GLY A 412 -21.03 -25.16 -26.80
N LEU A 413 -22.01 -24.36 -27.25
CA LEU A 413 -21.91 -23.58 -28.49
C LEU A 413 -21.01 -22.34 -28.35
N ILE A 414 -20.90 -21.78 -27.15
CA ILE A 414 -19.99 -20.69 -26.81
C ILE A 414 -19.10 -21.14 -25.66
N LYS A 415 -17.78 -21.08 -25.87
CA LYS A 415 -16.78 -21.47 -24.87
C LYS A 415 -16.56 -20.35 -23.86
N ALA A 416 -16.69 -20.68 -22.57
CA ALA A 416 -16.30 -19.81 -21.48
C ALA A 416 -14.87 -20.13 -21.02
N VAL A 417 -14.08 -19.09 -20.77
CA VAL A 417 -12.71 -19.21 -20.20
C VAL A 417 -12.77 -19.30 -18.68
N LYS A 418 -13.74 -18.61 -18.07
CA LYS A 418 -14.02 -18.65 -16.62
C LYS A 418 -15.50 -18.79 -16.36
N GLY A 419 -15.84 -19.44 -15.25
CA GLY A 419 -17.22 -19.55 -14.77
C GLY A 419 -17.40 -20.71 -13.79
N PRO A 420 -18.57 -20.83 -13.14
CA PRO A 420 -18.79 -21.79 -12.06
C PRO A 420 -18.57 -23.26 -12.47
N LYS A 421 -18.78 -23.57 -13.75
CA LYS A 421 -18.57 -24.91 -14.32
C LYS A 421 -17.20 -25.12 -14.99
N VAL A 422 -16.35 -24.08 -15.04
CA VAL A 422 -15.04 -24.12 -15.70
C VAL A 422 -13.93 -24.14 -14.66
N ASP A 423 -13.86 -23.10 -13.83
CA ASP A 423 -12.80 -22.89 -12.82
C ASP A 423 -13.38 -22.61 -11.41
N GLY A 424 -14.70 -22.75 -11.24
CA GLY A 424 -15.40 -22.43 -9.99
C GLY A 424 -15.61 -20.93 -9.76
N SER A 425 -15.15 -20.06 -10.68
CA SER A 425 -15.34 -18.61 -10.54
C SER A 425 -16.81 -18.23 -10.62
N GLN A 426 -17.27 -17.33 -9.75
CA GLN A 426 -18.64 -16.79 -9.79
C GLN A 426 -18.90 -15.88 -11.00
N HIS A 427 -17.84 -15.51 -11.74
CA HIS A 427 -17.90 -14.55 -12.85
C HIS A 427 -17.56 -15.24 -14.16
N TRP A 428 -18.37 -14.97 -15.18
CA TRP A 428 -18.13 -15.52 -16.52
C TRP A 428 -17.20 -14.61 -17.32
N ALA A 429 -16.20 -15.21 -17.97
CA ALA A 429 -15.32 -14.55 -18.93
C ALA A 429 -15.28 -15.33 -20.23
N PHE A 430 -15.28 -14.62 -21.36
CA PHE A 430 -15.31 -15.17 -22.71
C PHE A 430 -14.21 -14.54 -23.55
N LYS A 431 -13.58 -15.29 -24.46
CA LYS A 431 -12.66 -14.64 -25.41
C LYS A 431 -13.48 -13.87 -26.44
N LYS A 432 -13.03 -12.66 -26.77
CA LYS A 432 -13.65 -11.86 -27.83
C LYS A 432 -13.64 -12.57 -29.19
N CYS A 433 -12.56 -13.29 -29.51
CA CYS A 433 -12.43 -14.08 -30.73
C CYS A 433 -13.48 -15.20 -30.80
N ASP A 434 -13.67 -15.98 -29.74
CA ASP A 434 -14.58 -17.14 -29.74
C ASP A 434 -16.04 -16.71 -29.98
N ILE A 435 -16.47 -15.59 -29.39
CA ILE A 435 -17.80 -15.03 -29.64
C ILE A 435 -17.91 -14.51 -31.09
N GLY A 436 -16.87 -13.85 -31.59
CA GLY A 436 -16.81 -13.36 -32.97
C GLY A 436 -16.86 -14.48 -34.00
N GLU A 437 -16.12 -15.57 -33.79
CA GLU A 437 -16.11 -16.76 -34.64
C GLU A 437 -17.47 -17.46 -34.65
N PHE A 438 -18.10 -17.60 -33.49
CA PHE A 438 -19.46 -18.14 -33.39
C PHE A 438 -20.47 -17.29 -34.18
N LEU A 439 -20.44 -15.96 -34.05
CA LEU A 439 -21.30 -15.06 -34.83
C LEU A 439 -21.01 -15.17 -36.34
N ALA A 440 -19.73 -15.18 -36.72
CA ALA A 440 -19.33 -15.35 -38.12
C ALA A 440 -19.86 -16.67 -38.71
N SER A 441 -19.86 -17.76 -37.94
CA SER A 441 -20.37 -19.07 -38.38
C SER A 441 -21.87 -19.05 -38.73
N LEU A 442 -22.65 -18.21 -38.06
CA LEU A 442 -24.08 -18.02 -38.32
C LEU A 442 -24.32 -17.03 -39.47
N ILE A 443 -23.59 -15.92 -39.47
CA ILE A 443 -23.73 -14.86 -40.50
C ILE A 443 -23.29 -15.36 -41.88
N ASN A 444 -22.24 -16.18 -41.95
CA ASN A 444 -21.76 -16.74 -43.22
C ASN A 444 -22.78 -17.71 -43.86
N ARG A 445 -23.68 -18.30 -43.05
CA ARG A 445 -24.79 -19.14 -43.52
C ARG A 445 -26.07 -18.34 -43.82
N ALA A 446 -26.13 -17.07 -43.41
CA ALA A 446 -27.30 -16.22 -43.60
C ALA A 446 -27.30 -15.58 -45.01
N ASN A 447 -28.41 -15.77 -45.73
CA ASN A 447 -28.59 -15.20 -47.06
C ASN A 447 -28.93 -13.71 -46.98
N ARG A 448 -28.54 -12.95 -48.01
CA ARG A 448 -28.96 -11.56 -48.14
C ARG A 448 -30.45 -11.51 -48.41
N TYR A 449 -31.16 -10.70 -47.63
CA TYR A 449 -32.59 -10.49 -47.83
C TYR A 449 -32.83 -9.63 -49.08
N SER A 450 -33.73 -10.07 -49.97
CA SER A 450 -33.98 -9.41 -51.26
C SER A 450 -35.46 -9.23 -51.63
N SER A 451 -36.42 -9.45 -50.72
CA SER A 451 -37.84 -9.49 -51.13
C SER A 451 -38.84 -8.86 -50.14
N GLY A 452 -40.00 -8.45 -50.65
CA GLY A 452 -40.99 -7.58 -50.00
C GLY A 452 -42.01 -8.23 -49.07
N GLN A 453 -41.65 -9.27 -48.31
CA GLN A 453 -42.46 -9.71 -47.16
C GLN A 453 -41.91 -9.16 -45.84
N GLU A 454 -42.71 -9.11 -44.78
CA GLU A 454 -42.26 -8.67 -43.47
C GLU A 454 -41.58 -9.85 -42.75
N PRO A 455 -40.25 -9.83 -42.55
CA PRO A 455 -39.55 -10.97 -41.97
C PRO A 455 -39.76 -11.09 -40.46
N ILE A 456 -39.59 -12.30 -39.92
CA ILE A 456 -39.61 -12.52 -38.46
C ILE A 456 -38.23 -12.17 -37.90
N ALA A 457 -38.16 -11.19 -37.00
CA ALA A 457 -36.96 -10.86 -36.24
C ALA A 457 -36.55 -12.00 -35.29
N PHE A 458 -35.25 -12.14 -35.03
CA PHE A 458 -34.69 -13.22 -34.21
C PHE A 458 -35.31 -13.32 -32.81
N ASP A 459 -35.55 -12.20 -32.14
CA ASP A 459 -36.16 -12.18 -30.81
C ASP A 459 -37.60 -12.72 -30.81
N LYS A 460 -38.39 -12.36 -31.84
CA LYS A 460 -39.74 -12.86 -32.09
C LYS A 460 -39.71 -14.36 -32.42
N ALA A 461 -38.71 -14.82 -33.17
CA ALA A 461 -38.49 -16.23 -33.44
C ALA A 461 -38.20 -17.02 -32.16
N VAL A 462 -37.29 -16.55 -31.29
CA VAL A 462 -36.98 -17.18 -29.99
C VAL A 462 -38.24 -17.28 -29.11
N ARG A 463 -39.07 -16.23 -29.05
CA ARG A 463 -40.34 -16.25 -28.29
C ARG A 463 -41.32 -17.27 -28.86
N ARG A 464 -41.46 -17.35 -30.19
CA ARG A 464 -42.33 -18.33 -30.86
C ARG A 464 -41.84 -19.77 -30.68
N CYS A 465 -40.53 -20.00 -30.71
CA CYS A 465 -39.90 -21.29 -30.37
C CYS A 465 -40.23 -21.68 -28.92
N THR A 466 -40.03 -20.74 -27.98
CA THR A 466 -40.33 -20.96 -26.55
C THR A 466 -41.79 -21.32 -26.31
N ALA A 467 -42.73 -20.63 -26.97
CA ALA A 467 -44.16 -20.92 -26.90
C ALA A 467 -44.55 -22.30 -27.47
N LYS A 468 -43.64 -22.95 -28.20
CA LYS A 468 -43.80 -24.30 -28.76
C LYS A 468 -42.93 -25.36 -28.07
N GLY A 469 -42.24 -25.01 -26.99
CA GLY A 469 -41.41 -25.94 -26.20
C GLY A 469 -39.95 -26.04 -26.65
N LEU A 470 -39.53 -25.26 -27.64
CA LEU A 470 -38.16 -25.20 -28.15
C LEU A 470 -37.37 -24.09 -27.46
N CYS A 471 -36.05 -24.20 -27.42
CA CYS A 471 -35.16 -23.20 -26.86
C CYS A 471 -34.27 -22.56 -27.92
N ILE A 472 -33.53 -21.51 -27.52
CA ILE A 472 -32.60 -20.81 -28.43
C ILE A 472 -31.52 -21.73 -28.99
N VAL A 473 -31.13 -22.78 -28.25
CA VAL A 473 -30.12 -23.75 -28.72
C VAL A 473 -30.62 -24.47 -29.95
N ASP A 474 -31.87 -24.94 -29.94
CA ASP A 474 -32.51 -25.64 -31.06
C ASP A 474 -32.57 -24.74 -32.29
N LEU A 475 -33.05 -23.50 -32.10
CA LEU A 475 -33.10 -22.49 -33.16
C LEU A 475 -31.72 -22.21 -33.77
N VAL A 476 -30.69 -22.02 -32.95
CA VAL A 476 -29.32 -21.75 -33.40
C VAL A 476 -28.73 -22.99 -34.09
N GLN A 477 -28.95 -24.18 -33.56
CA GLN A 477 -28.46 -25.43 -34.15
C GLN A 477 -29.10 -25.69 -35.51
N SER A 478 -30.39 -25.42 -35.70
CA SER A 478 -31.04 -25.56 -37.01
C SER A 478 -30.54 -24.56 -38.06
N ILE A 479 -30.05 -23.39 -37.63
CA ILE A 479 -29.34 -22.47 -38.54
C ILE A 479 -27.95 -23.02 -38.89
N LEU A 480 -27.25 -23.58 -37.91
CA LEU A 480 -25.92 -24.18 -38.13
C LEU A 480 -25.97 -25.47 -38.96
N SER A 481 -27.02 -26.28 -38.83
CA SER A 481 -27.22 -27.50 -39.63
C SER A 481 -27.75 -27.20 -41.04
N GLY A 482 -28.31 -26.01 -41.25
CA GLY A 482 -28.90 -25.59 -42.53
C GLY A 482 -30.37 -25.96 -42.70
N GLU A 483 -31.01 -26.54 -41.68
CA GLU A 483 -32.44 -26.85 -41.65
C GLU A 483 -33.32 -25.61 -41.68
N LEU A 484 -32.86 -24.51 -41.07
CA LEU A 484 -33.54 -23.22 -41.08
C LEU A 484 -32.65 -22.14 -41.68
N LYS A 485 -33.11 -21.54 -42.79
CA LYS A 485 -32.38 -20.46 -43.47
C LYS A 485 -32.57 -19.13 -42.75
N ALA A 486 -31.48 -18.61 -42.21
CA ALA A 486 -31.43 -17.25 -41.68
C ALA A 486 -31.20 -16.22 -42.80
N LEU A 487 -31.75 -15.02 -42.62
CA LEU A 487 -31.69 -13.89 -43.54
C LEU A 487 -31.05 -12.70 -42.83
N ARG A 488 -30.33 -11.85 -43.57
CA ARG A 488 -29.74 -10.60 -43.05
C ARG A 488 -29.90 -9.44 -44.03
N HIS A 489 -30.00 -8.22 -43.51
CA HIS A 489 -30.01 -7.01 -44.32
C HIS A 489 -28.61 -6.66 -44.84
N ALA A 490 -28.53 -6.01 -46.01
CA ALA A 490 -27.24 -5.68 -46.65
C ALA A 490 -26.39 -4.65 -45.89
N ARG A 491 -26.98 -3.88 -44.97
CA ARG A 491 -26.31 -2.81 -44.22
C ARG A 491 -26.30 -2.98 -42.69
N ASN A 492 -27.01 -3.96 -42.13
CA ASN A 492 -27.15 -4.11 -40.68
C ASN A 492 -26.69 -5.49 -40.20
N GLY A 493 -25.70 -5.45 -39.30
CA GLY A 493 -25.63 -6.37 -38.16
C GLY A 493 -24.59 -7.48 -38.16
N ILE A 494 -23.78 -7.52 -37.10
CA ILE A 494 -22.89 -8.65 -36.76
C ILE A 494 -23.52 -9.47 -35.60
N LYS A 495 -24.72 -9.12 -35.13
CA LYS A 495 -25.33 -9.71 -33.92
C LYS A 495 -26.45 -10.70 -34.27
N LEU A 496 -26.84 -11.54 -33.31
CA LEU A 496 -27.94 -12.50 -33.47
C LEU A 496 -29.29 -11.80 -33.72
N ASN A 497 -29.54 -10.69 -33.03
CA ASN A 497 -30.78 -9.92 -33.20
C ASN A 497 -30.94 -9.28 -34.57
N ASP A 498 -29.87 -9.24 -35.38
CA ASP A 498 -29.91 -8.74 -36.74
C ASP A 498 -30.23 -9.85 -37.76
N LEU A 499 -30.50 -11.07 -37.29
CA LEU A 499 -30.96 -12.17 -38.11
C LEU A 499 -32.49 -12.20 -38.21
N PHE A 500 -32.94 -12.65 -39.38
CA PHE A 500 -34.33 -12.66 -39.77
C PHE A 500 -34.72 -14.01 -40.37
N PHE A 501 -36.01 -14.34 -40.35
CA PHE A 501 -36.53 -15.58 -40.92
C PHE A 501 -37.74 -15.31 -41.82
N ASN A 502 -37.84 -16.08 -42.90
CA ASN A 502 -39.03 -16.13 -43.73
C ASN A 502 -40.15 -16.86 -42.98
N GLU A 503 -41.37 -16.31 -42.95
CA GLU A 503 -42.49 -16.84 -42.17
C GLU A 503 -42.89 -18.28 -42.58
N PRO A 504 -43.09 -18.59 -43.88
CA PRO A 504 -43.23 -19.96 -44.38
C PRO A 504 -42.17 -20.96 -43.87
N ASP A 505 -40.87 -20.63 -44.03
CA ASP A 505 -39.77 -21.53 -43.67
C ASP A 505 -39.70 -21.75 -42.15
N PHE A 506 -39.85 -20.67 -41.38
CA PHE A 506 -39.87 -20.72 -39.93
C PHE A 506 -41.07 -21.50 -39.39
N ARG A 507 -42.24 -21.35 -40.01
CA ARG A 507 -43.42 -22.14 -39.66
C ARG A 507 -43.18 -23.62 -39.94
N ALA A 508 -42.62 -23.97 -41.10
CA ALA A 508 -42.28 -25.36 -41.43
C ALA A 508 -41.33 -25.99 -40.41
N PHE A 509 -40.29 -25.25 -40.00
CA PHE A 509 -39.38 -25.63 -38.91
C PHE A 509 -40.14 -25.96 -37.61
N LEU A 510 -40.98 -25.04 -37.12
CA LEU A 510 -41.77 -25.25 -35.89
C LEU A 510 -42.72 -26.46 -35.96
N TYR A 511 -43.19 -26.84 -37.15
CA TYR A 511 -44.06 -28.00 -37.34
C TYR A 511 -43.28 -29.33 -37.45
N ASN A 512 -42.10 -29.33 -38.07
CA ASN A 512 -41.28 -30.53 -38.24
C ASN A 512 -40.65 -31.00 -36.92
N GLU A 513 -40.15 -30.08 -36.10
CA GLU A 513 -39.52 -30.39 -34.81
C GLU A 513 -40.51 -30.99 -33.78
N LYS A 514 -41.81 -30.68 -33.93
CA LYS A 514 -42.89 -31.25 -33.12
C LYS A 514 -43.10 -32.74 -33.30
N ARG A 515 -42.70 -33.34 -34.44
CA ARG A 515 -42.85 -34.79 -34.64
C ARG A 515 -41.95 -35.61 -33.73
N THR A 516 -40.90 -35.00 -33.18
CA THR A 516 -39.93 -35.63 -32.27
C THR A 516 -40.36 -35.59 -30.79
N ILE A 517 -41.42 -34.85 -30.41
CA ILE A 517 -41.90 -34.71 -29.02
C ILE A 517 -43.38 -35.08 -28.93
N LYS A 518 -43.71 -36.38 -28.95
CA LYS A 518 -45.12 -36.85 -28.92
C LYS A 518 -45.36 -38.18 -28.18
N TRP A 519 -44.60 -38.46 -27.13
CA TRP A 519 -44.71 -39.73 -26.39
C TRP A 519 -45.44 -39.64 -25.03
N ALA A 520 -45.89 -38.45 -24.60
CA ALA A 520 -46.55 -38.25 -23.30
C ALA A 520 -47.64 -37.15 -23.27
N VAL A 521 -48.64 -37.34 -22.41
CA VAL A 521 -49.83 -36.48 -22.24
C VAL A 521 -50.07 -36.10 -20.77
N THR A 522 -50.88 -35.06 -20.51
CA THR A 522 -51.23 -34.67 -19.14
C THR A 522 -52.20 -35.66 -18.48
N ILE A 523 -52.27 -35.69 -17.13
CA ILE A 523 -53.23 -36.55 -16.39
C ILE A 523 -54.68 -36.29 -16.83
N ARG A 524 -55.02 -35.04 -17.15
CA ARG A 524 -56.34 -34.65 -17.63
C ARG A 524 -56.68 -35.26 -18.99
N GLU A 525 -55.71 -35.27 -19.90
CA GLU A 525 -55.87 -35.91 -21.21
C GLU A 525 -55.90 -37.43 -21.09
N ALA A 526 -55.05 -38.01 -20.25
CA ALA A 526 -55.06 -39.44 -19.93
C ALA A 526 -56.42 -39.90 -19.38
N ALA A 527 -57.04 -39.10 -18.49
CA ALA A 527 -58.38 -39.39 -17.95
C ALA A 527 -59.43 -39.50 -19.06
N ARG A 528 -59.41 -38.56 -20.02
CA ARG A 528 -60.31 -38.59 -21.19
C ARG A 528 -60.05 -39.81 -22.06
N MET A 529 -58.80 -40.19 -22.28
CA MET A 529 -58.43 -41.36 -23.09
C MET A 529 -58.84 -42.68 -22.42
N LEU A 530 -58.83 -42.75 -21.10
CA LEU A 530 -59.25 -43.92 -20.31
C LEU A 530 -60.76 -43.99 -20.07
N GLY A 531 -61.51 -42.94 -20.39
CA GLY A 531 -62.94 -42.85 -20.05
C GLY A 531 -63.20 -42.71 -18.55
N LEU A 532 -62.24 -42.16 -17.80
CA LEU A 532 -62.28 -41.99 -16.35
C LEU A 532 -62.39 -40.51 -15.97
N ASN A 533 -62.82 -40.22 -14.74
CA ASN A 533 -62.70 -38.87 -14.22
C ASN A 533 -61.25 -38.57 -13.78
N GLU A 534 -60.90 -37.28 -13.71
CA GLU A 534 -59.53 -36.84 -13.42
C GLU A 534 -59.02 -37.33 -12.06
N GLU A 535 -59.91 -37.42 -11.07
CA GLU A 535 -59.55 -37.81 -9.70
C GLU A 535 -59.31 -39.33 -9.56
N ALA A 536 -60.07 -40.16 -10.28
CA ALA A 536 -59.81 -41.59 -10.39
C ALA A 536 -58.46 -41.84 -11.10
N THR A 537 -58.17 -41.06 -12.15
CA THR A 537 -56.89 -41.15 -12.88
C THR A 537 -55.71 -40.73 -11.99
N ARG A 538 -55.87 -39.68 -11.15
CA ARG A 538 -54.86 -39.31 -10.15
C ARG A 538 -54.63 -40.40 -9.11
N ASN A 539 -55.68 -41.09 -8.66
CA ASN A 539 -55.54 -42.23 -7.75
C ASN A 539 -54.72 -43.36 -8.39
N LEU A 540 -54.98 -43.69 -9.67
CA LEU A 540 -54.20 -44.71 -10.39
C LEU A 540 -52.71 -44.35 -10.48
N VAL A 541 -52.39 -43.07 -10.73
CA VAL A 541 -51.00 -42.59 -10.71
C VAL A 541 -50.39 -42.68 -9.32
N GLN A 542 -51.11 -42.26 -8.27
CA GLN A 542 -50.60 -42.28 -6.89
C GLN A 542 -50.35 -43.70 -6.38
N LYS A 543 -51.17 -44.65 -6.80
CA LYS A 543 -51.08 -46.07 -6.43
C LYS A 543 -50.13 -46.86 -7.34
N GLY A 544 -49.55 -46.23 -8.36
CA GLY A 544 -48.56 -46.86 -9.25
C GLY A 544 -49.14 -47.74 -10.36
N PHE A 545 -50.46 -47.74 -10.57
CA PHE A 545 -51.09 -48.48 -11.68
C PHE A 545 -50.91 -47.81 -13.03
N LEU A 546 -50.65 -46.50 -13.03
CA LEU A 546 -50.38 -45.71 -14.21
C LEU A 546 -49.03 -45.01 -14.03
N GLU A 547 -48.01 -45.51 -14.73
CA GLU A 547 -46.66 -44.95 -14.62
C GLU A 547 -46.62 -43.51 -15.15
N THR A 548 -45.85 -42.66 -14.46
CA THR A 548 -45.66 -41.28 -14.87
C THR A 548 -44.20 -40.95 -15.02
N ILE A 549 -43.95 -40.11 -16.00
CA ILE A 549 -42.66 -39.49 -16.26
C ILE A 549 -42.71 -38.04 -15.79
N SER A 550 -41.60 -37.56 -15.25
CA SER A 550 -41.46 -36.16 -14.87
C SER A 550 -40.89 -35.38 -16.03
N VAL A 551 -41.74 -34.59 -16.70
CA VAL A 551 -41.34 -33.79 -17.86
C VAL A 551 -41.19 -32.32 -17.41
N PRO A 552 -40.04 -31.69 -17.65
CA PRO A 552 -39.86 -30.28 -17.38
C PRO A 552 -40.69 -29.45 -18.38
N LEU A 553 -41.76 -28.83 -17.90
CA LEU A 553 -42.64 -27.92 -18.65
C LEU A 553 -42.79 -26.61 -17.89
N ASP A 554 -42.51 -25.48 -18.54
CA ASP A 554 -42.57 -24.13 -17.94
C ASP A 554 -41.71 -23.97 -16.67
N GLY A 555 -40.53 -24.60 -16.62
CA GLY A 555 -39.64 -24.51 -15.45
C GLY A 555 -40.14 -25.25 -14.20
N ARG A 556 -41.19 -26.06 -14.32
CA ARG A 556 -41.69 -26.94 -13.26
C ARG A 556 -41.71 -28.39 -13.76
N LEU A 557 -41.33 -29.32 -12.90
CA LEU A 557 -41.50 -30.75 -13.17
C LEU A 557 -43.00 -31.06 -13.09
N ARG A 558 -43.60 -31.43 -14.23
CA ARG A 558 -44.99 -31.89 -14.28
C ARG A 558 -45.00 -33.40 -14.53
N ARG A 559 -45.88 -34.10 -13.82
CA ARG A 559 -46.14 -35.52 -14.06
C ARG A 559 -46.98 -35.67 -15.32
N GLN A 560 -46.45 -36.38 -16.31
CA GLN A 560 -47.16 -36.76 -17.53
C GLN A 560 -47.22 -38.28 -17.63
N VAL A 561 -48.20 -38.78 -18.39
CA VAL A 561 -48.42 -40.21 -18.63
C VAL A 561 -47.99 -40.49 -20.06
N SER A 562 -47.14 -41.51 -20.27
CA SER A 562 -46.79 -41.93 -21.64
C SER A 562 -48.00 -42.56 -22.34
N LEU A 563 -48.04 -42.50 -23.67
CA LEU A 563 -49.08 -43.19 -24.43
C LEU A 563 -49.02 -44.71 -24.20
N ASP A 564 -47.80 -45.28 -24.13
CA ASP A 564 -47.58 -46.71 -23.85
C ASP A 564 -48.13 -47.14 -22.49
N ALA A 565 -48.02 -46.29 -21.46
CA ALA A 565 -48.58 -46.59 -20.14
C ALA A 565 -50.13 -46.59 -20.15
N ILE A 566 -50.75 -45.75 -20.98
CA ILE A 566 -52.21 -45.72 -21.15
C ILE A 566 -52.69 -46.98 -21.88
N GLU A 567 -52.00 -47.38 -22.95
CA GLU A 567 -52.31 -48.60 -23.70
C GLU A 567 -52.08 -49.85 -22.85
N GLY A 568 -50.95 -49.94 -22.15
CA GLY A 568 -50.64 -51.01 -21.22
C GLY A 568 -51.68 -51.12 -20.10
N PHE A 569 -52.17 -49.99 -19.57
CA PHE A 569 -53.24 -50.02 -18.56
C PHE A 569 -54.56 -50.56 -19.14
N LYS A 570 -54.97 -50.12 -20.34
CA LYS A 570 -56.20 -50.63 -21.00
C LYS A 570 -56.13 -52.11 -21.32
N ALA A 571 -54.95 -52.60 -21.72
CA ALA A 571 -54.73 -54.00 -22.04
C ALA A 571 -54.78 -54.89 -20.79
N ASN A 572 -54.32 -54.39 -19.64
CA ASN A 572 -54.20 -55.18 -18.42
C ASN A 572 -55.36 -55.02 -17.44
N TYR A 573 -56.14 -53.94 -17.52
CA TYR A 573 -57.17 -53.61 -16.53
C TYR A 573 -58.50 -53.21 -17.17
N ILE A 574 -59.58 -53.47 -16.46
CA ILE A 574 -60.94 -53.03 -16.81
C ILE A 574 -61.66 -52.54 -15.56
N SER A 575 -62.42 -51.44 -15.67
CA SER A 575 -63.20 -50.92 -14.55
C SER A 575 -64.49 -51.72 -14.34
N ALA A 576 -64.93 -51.83 -13.09
CA ALA A 576 -66.21 -52.44 -12.75
C ALA A 576 -67.39 -51.69 -13.39
N SER A 577 -67.26 -50.37 -13.60
CA SER A 577 -68.26 -49.56 -14.29
C SER A 577 -68.37 -49.90 -15.78
N CYS A 578 -67.25 -50.18 -16.45
CA CYS A 578 -67.24 -50.62 -17.85
C CYS A 578 -67.87 -52.02 -17.98
N LEU A 579 -67.52 -52.96 -17.09
CA LEU A 579 -68.14 -54.28 -17.04
C LEU A 579 -69.65 -54.22 -16.74
N ALA A 580 -70.05 -53.32 -15.84
CA ALA A 580 -71.44 -53.11 -15.47
C ALA A 580 -72.29 -52.57 -16.63
N ALA A 581 -71.72 -51.65 -17.41
CA ALA A 581 -72.37 -51.14 -18.63
C ALA A 581 -72.61 -52.25 -19.66
N HIS A 582 -71.65 -53.16 -19.86
CA HIS A 582 -71.81 -54.30 -20.78
C HIS A 582 -72.85 -55.33 -20.30
N LYS A 583 -72.99 -55.52 -18.99
CA LYS A 583 -73.95 -56.49 -18.40
C LYS A 583 -75.29 -55.86 -17.99
N ASN A 584 -75.52 -54.59 -18.33
CA ASN A 584 -76.70 -53.82 -17.95
C ASN A 584 -77.07 -53.92 -16.46
N THR A 585 -76.06 -53.85 -15.60
CA THR A 585 -76.19 -53.99 -14.13
C THR A 585 -75.41 -52.88 -13.41
N SER A 586 -75.38 -52.90 -12.08
CA SER A 586 -74.61 -51.93 -11.29
C SER A 586 -73.18 -52.40 -11.03
N ALA A 587 -72.23 -51.46 -10.91
CA ALA A 587 -70.83 -51.78 -10.59
C ALA A 587 -70.69 -52.54 -9.25
N ARG A 588 -71.58 -52.31 -8.27
CA ARG A 588 -71.62 -53.08 -7.01
C ARG A 588 -72.03 -54.53 -7.23
N SER A 589 -73.03 -54.76 -8.09
CA SER A 589 -73.47 -56.11 -8.48
C SER A 589 -72.36 -56.88 -9.18
N VAL A 590 -71.65 -56.25 -10.14
CA VAL A 590 -70.50 -56.88 -10.81
C VAL A 590 -69.42 -57.29 -9.84
N VAL A 591 -69.10 -56.43 -8.86
CA VAL A 591 -68.08 -56.74 -7.84
C VAL A 591 -68.51 -57.90 -6.95
N ALA A 592 -69.78 -57.95 -6.52
CA ALA A 592 -70.31 -59.06 -5.72
C ALA A 592 -70.29 -60.38 -6.49
N GLN A 593 -70.76 -60.38 -7.74
CA GLN A 593 -70.74 -61.56 -8.62
C GLN A 593 -69.32 -62.06 -8.87
N LEU A 594 -68.39 -61.18 -9.24
CA LEU A 594 -66.99 -61.58 -9.49
C LEU A 594 -66.33 -62.14 -8.22
N LYS A 595 -66.71 -61.66 -7.04
CA LYS A 595 -66.24 -62.19 -5.76
C LYS A 595 -66.76 -63.61 -5.49
N GLU A 596 -68.00 -63.93 -5.86
CA GLU A 596 -68.54 -65.31 -5.79
C GLU A 596 -67.78 -66.25 -6.75
N PHE A 597 -67.35 -65.76 -7.92
CA PHE A 597 -66.49 -66.49 -8.86
C PHE A 597 -64.99 -66.47 -8.48
N GLY A 598 -64.63 -66.05 -7.26
CA GLY A 598 -63.25 -66.05 -6.76
C GLY A 598 -62.34 -64.98 -7.36
N THR A 599 -62.87 -64.03 -8.13
CA THR A 599 -62.09 -62.95 -8.74
C THR A 599 -62.18 -61.69 -7.89
N SER A 600 -61.06 -61.28 -7.29
CA SER A 600 -60.98 -60.05 -6.49
C SER A 600 -60.53 -58.84 -7.34
N PRO A 601 -61.03 -57.62 -7.07
CA PRO A 601 -60.51 -56.42 -7.70
C PRO A 601 -59.04 -56.20 -7.32
N VAL A 602 -58.28 -55.53 -8.17
CA VAL A 602 -56.87 -55.16 -7.90
C VAL A 602 -56.80 -53.86 -7.10
N THR A 603 -57.75 -52.96 -7.30
CA THR A 603 -57.87 -51.68 -6.60
C THR A 603 -59.34 -51.29 -6.50
N GLY A 604 -59.72 -50.53 -5.48
CA GLY A 604 -61.07 -49.99 -5.31
C GLY A 604 -61.42 -49.60 -3.86
N PRO A 605 -62.64 -49.07 -3.64
CA PRO A 605 -62.99 -48.41 -2.37
C PRO A 605 -62.76 -49.26 -1.13
N ALA A 606 -63.09 -50.56 -1.19
CA ALA A 606 -62.91 -51.50 -0.07
C ALA A 606 -61.53 -52.20 -0.04
N ILE A 607 -60.64 -51.92 -0.98
CA ILE A 607 -59.30 -52.55 -1.05
C ILE A 607 -58.23 -51.56 -0.57
N ASP A 608 -58.14 -50.42 -1.24
CA ASP A 608 -57.05 -49.45 -1.06
C ASP A 608 -57.55 -48.00 -0.97
N GLY A 609 -58.87 -47.82 -0.83
CA GLY A 609 -59.54 -46.52 -0.78
C GLY A 609 -59.69 -45.84 -2.14
N SER A 610 -59.32 -46.51 -3.25
CA SER A 610 -59.45 -45.93 -4.59
C SER A 610 -60.90 -45.73 -4.98
N ARG A 611 -61.20 -44.70 -5.78
CA ARG A 611 -62.59 -44.28 -6.06
C ARG A 611 -63.40 -45.26 -6.91
N GLN A 612 -62.74 -46.16 -7.65
CA GLN A 612 -63.38 -47.11 -8.55
C GLN A 612 -62.72 -48.49 -8.45
N TYR A 613 -63.52 -49.55 -8.60
CA TYR A 613 -63.00 -50.92 -8.67
C TYR A 613 -62.42 -51.21 -10.06
N PHE A 614 -61.20 -51.73 -10.12
CA PHE A 614 -60.57 -52.24 -11.34
C PHE A 614 -60.19 -53.71 -11.18
N PHE A 615 -60.40 -54.49 -12.23
CA PHE A 615 -60.04 -55.91 -12.31
C PHE A 615 -58.94 -56.10 -13.35
N ARG A 616 -58.07 -57.09 -13.13
CA ARG A 616 -57.06 -57.50 -14.11
C ARG A 616 -57.75 -58.29 -15.22
N ARG A 617 -57.46 -57.98 -16.47
CA ARG A 617 -57.85 -58.81 -17.62
C ARG A 617 -57.01 -60.08 -17.62
N SER A 618 -57.63 -61.23 -17.85
CA SER A 618 -56.90 -62.46 -18.14
C SER A 618 -56.27 -62.35 -19.54
N ALA A 619 -55.01 -62.76 -19.67
CA ALA A 619 -54.31 -62.78 -20.96
C ALA A 619 -54.83 -63.93 -21.83
N THR A 620 -56.03 -63.77 -22.39
CA THR A 620 -56.62 -64.64 -23.41
C THR A 620 -57.57 -63.81 -24.27
N GLY A 621 -57.12 -63.44 -25.46
CA GLY A 621 -57.94 -62.96 -26.60
C GLY A 621 -58.70 -61.67 -26.40
#